data_AF-A0AAN8U351-F1
#
_entry.id   AF-A0AAN8U351-F1
#
_cell.length_a   1.000
_cell.length_b   1.000
_cell.length_c   1.000
_cell.angle_alpha   90.00
_cell.angle_beta   90.00
_cell.angle_gamma   90.00
#
_symmetry.space_group_name_H-M   'P 1'
#
loop_
_entity.id
_entity.type
_entity.pdbx_description
1 polymer ?
#
loop_
_entity_poly.entity_id
_entity_poly.type
_entity_poly.pdbx_seq_one_letter_code
_entity_poly.pdbx_strand_id
1 'polypeptide(L)'
;MELEHYLRKRHPESGLKGERHVNSKLKFWKRSYANLSLLKDRSGLGFQYSDRTIIIDDPKEWDKFLKDEPGASNMNTKKWPLFADWKEIFGNDRATGEHAEGPLDAVEDILKSRISGLSTL
;
A
#
# COMPACT_ATOMS: atom_id res chain seq x y z
N MET A 1 10.28 3.16 20.77
CA MET A 1 11.02 3.21 19.49
C MET A 1 11.59 4.60 19.28
N GLU A 2 12.84 4.69 18.81
CA GLU A 2 13.55 5.95 18.50
C GLU A 2 12.72 6.88 17.61
N LEU A 3 12.08 6.34 16.56
CA LEU A 3 11.24 7.13 15.64
C LEU A 3 10.07 7.84 16.34
N GLU A 4 9.38 7.18 17.27
CA GLU A 4 8.28 7.82 18.02
C GLU A 4 8.82 8.88 18.98
N HIS A 5 10.00 8.65 19.56
CA HIS A 5 10.66 9.63 20.40
C HIS A 5 11.02 10.90 19.60
N TYR A 6 11.64 10.76 18.42
CA TYR A 6 11.95 11.88 17.53
C TYR A 6 10.68 12.60 17.05
N LEU A 7 9.61 11.86 16.70
CA LEU A 7 8.34 12.45 16.28
C LEU A 7 7.69 13.26 17.40
N ARG A 8 7.65 12.77 18.64
CA ARG A 8 7.13 13.53 19.78
C ARG A 8 8.00 14.74 20.10
N LYS A 9 9.33 14.62 19.98
CA LYS A 9 10.26 15.74 20.22
C LYS A 9 10.08 16.87 19.21
N ARG A 10 9.80 16.55 17.93
CA ARG A 10 9.63 17.55 16.87
C ARG A 10 8.19 18.03 16.71
N HIS A 11 7.21 17.14 16.93
CA HIS A 11 5.77 17.34 16.71
C HIS A 11 4.95 16.68 17.84
N PRO A 12 4.94 17.29 19.05
CA PRO A 12 4.35 16.69 20.25
C PRO A 12 2.84 16.47 20.17
N GLU A 13 2.11 17.28 19.40
CA GLU A 13 0.64 17.18 19.26
C GLU A 13 0.18 16.29 18.10
N SER A 14 1.10 15.65 17.38
CA SER A 14 0.76 14.88 16.18
C SER A 14 -0.11 13.65 16.47
N GLY A 15 -0.12 13.14 17.72
CA GLY A 15 -0.81 11.92 18.10
C GLY A 15 -0.30 10.65 17.39
N LEU A 16 0.80 10.74 16.64
CA LEU A 16 1.35 9.67 15.82
C LEU A 16 2.10 8.67 16.70
N LYS A 17 1.63 7.41 16.70
CA LYS A 17 2.37 6.27 17.25
C LYS A 17 3.28 5.69 16.17
N GLY A 18 4.57 5.51 16.47
CA GLY A 18 5.58 5.20 15.45
C GLY A 18 5.23 3.94 14.65
N GLU A 19 4.97 2.83 15.35
CA GLU A 19 4.75 1.53 14.70
C GLU A 19 3.42 1.44 13.94
N ARG A 20 2.33 1.78 14.62
CA ARG A 20 0.96 1.63 14.07
C ARG A 20 0.75 2.48 12.82
N HIS A 21 1.19 3.74 12.85
CA HIS A 21 0.92 4.66 11.76
C HIS A 21 1.86 4.45 10.59
N VAL A 22 3.13 4.09 10.84
CA VAL A 22 4.07 3.70 9.77
C VAL A 22 3.56 2.44 9.07
N ASN A 23 3.17 1.40 9.81
CA ASN A 23 2.66 0.16 9.23
C ASN A 23 1.36 0.38 8.44
N SER A 24 0.44 1.19 8.98
CA SER A 24 -0.79 1.55 8.27
C SER A 24 -0.50 2.27 6.96
N LYS A 25 0.45 3.23 6.96
CA LYS A 25 0.84 3.97 5.77
C LYS A 25 1.53 3.09 4.74
N LEU A 26 2.40 2.18 5.17
CA LEU A 26 3.08 1.23 4.30
C LEU A 26 2.09 0.25 3.64
N LYS A 27 1.14 -0.31 4.41
CA LYS A 27 0.06 -1.15 3.89
C LYS A 27 -0.75 -0.40 2.82
N PHE A 28 -1.06 0.87 3.05
CA PHE A 28 -1.75 1.71 2.08
C PHE A 28 -0.94 1.92 0.79
N TRP A 29 0.36 2.21 0.89
CA TRP A 29 1.23 2.38 -0.28
C TRP A 29 1.37 1.11 -1.10
N LYS A 30 1.59 -0.04 -0.45
CA LYS A 30 1.63 -1.36 -1.13
C LYS A 30 0.36 -1.64 -1.92
N ARG A 31 -0.82 -1.43 -1.31
CA ARG A 31 -2.11 -1.61 -1.99
C ARG A 31 -2.30 -0.65 -3.16
N SER A 32 -1.91 0.61 -2.98
CA SER A 32 -1.99 1.62 -4.04
C SER A 32 -1.09 1.26 -5.23
N TYR A 33 0.13 0.81 -4.97
CA TYR A 33 1.04 0.31 -6.00
C TYR A 33 0.48 -0.90 -6.74
N ALA A 34 -0.08 -1.87 -6.01
CA ALA A 34 -0.71 -3.05 -6.61
C ALA A 34 -1.84 -2.67 -7.57
N ASN A 35 -2.74 -1.77 -7.14
CA ASN A 35 -3.85 -1.29 -7.97
C ASN A 35 -3.38 -0.53 -9.21
N LEU A 36 -2.39 0.37 -9.07
CA LEU A 36 -1.83 1.10 -10.21
C LEU A 36 -1.12 0.18 -11.20
N SER A 37 -0.46 -0.87 -10.70
CA SER A 37 0.19 -1.88 -11.54
C SER A 37 -0.84 -2.68 -12.33
N LEU A 38 -1.88 -3.21 -11.65
CA LEU A 38 -2.98 -3.94 -12.29
C LEU A 38 -3.72 -3.09 -13.32
N LEU A 39 -3.98 -1.82 -13.00
CA LEU A 39 -4.66 -0.90 -13.88
C LEU A 39 -3.88 -0.69 -15.18
N LYS A 40 -2.55 -0.52 -15.08
CA LYS A 40 -1.68 -0.29 -16.24
C LYS A 40 -1.69 -1.48 -17.22
N ASP A 41 -1.93 -2.69 -16.72
CA ASP A 41 -1.99 -3.90 -17.53
C ASP A 41 -3.36 -4.10 -18.21
N ARG A 42 -4.36 -3.24 -17.93
CA ARG A 42 -5.69 -3.30 -18.56
C ARG A 42 -5.76 -2.41 -19.80
N SER A 43 -6.37 -2.94 -20.86
CA SER A 43 -6.72 -2.15 -22.04
C SER A 43 -7.67 -1.01 -21.68
N GLY A 44 -7.47 0.17 -22.26
CA GLY A 44 -8.32 1.34 -22.04
C GLY A 44 -8.04 2.09 -20.72
N LEU A 45 -7.07 1.62 -19.92
CA LEU A 45 -6.59 2.30 -18.72
C LEU A 45 -5.07 2.47 -18.81
N GLY A 46 -4.55 3.50 -18.14
CA GLY A 46 -3.13 3.76 -18.15
C GLY A 46 -2.66 4.67 -17.03
N PHE A 47 -1.38 5.02 -17.09
CA PHE A 47 -0.76 5.94 -16.13
C PHE A 47 0.10 6.98 -16.86
N GLN A 48 -0.21 8.25 -16.64
CA GLN A 48 0.59 9.38 -17.11
C GLN A 48 1.73 9.63 -16.13
N TYR A 49 2.97 9.29 -16.51
CA TYR A 49 4.13 9.47 -15.64
C TYR A 49 4.52 10.93 -15.40
N SER A 50 4.27 11.84 -16.35
CA SER A 50 4.55 13.27 -16.21
C SER A 50 3.65 13.94 -15.16
N ASP A 51 2.34 13.73 -15.27
CA ASP A 51 1.36 14.33 -14.35
C ASP A 51 1.16 13.50 -13.08
N ARG A 52 1.63 12.25 -13.12
CA ARG A 52 1.50 11.23 -12.07
C ARG A 52 0.04 10.88 -11.81
N THR A 53 -0.76 10.76 -12.86
CA THR A 53 -2.21 10.52 -12.79
C THR A 53 -2.62 9.30 -13.58
N ILE A 54 -3.79 8.76 -13.27
CA ILE A 54 -4.40 7.67 -14.04
C ILE A 54 -4.99 8.25 -15.33
N ILE A 55 -4.81 7.52 -16.43
CA ILE A 55 -5.45 7.77 -17.71
C ILE A 55 -6.63 6.79 -17.84
N ILE A 56 -7.78 7.28 -18.28
CA ILE A 56 -8.98 6.50 -18.53
C ILE A 56 -9.40 6.79 -19.98
N ASP A 57 -9.00 5.90 -20.90
CA ASP A 57 -9.33 6.04 -22.32
C ASP A 57 -10.73 5.46 -22.60
N ASP A 58 -11.11 4.39 -21.91
CA ASP A 58 -12.47 3.82 -21.95
C ASP A 58 -13.12 3.83 -20.55
N PRO A 59 -14.16 4.65 -20.32
CA PRO A 59 -14.92 4.65 -19.06
C PRO A 59 -15.50 3.28 -18.68
N LYS A 60 -15.83 2.42 -19.65
CA LYS A 60 -16.34 1.07 -19.38
C LYS A 60 -15.28 0.17 -18.76
N GLU A 61 -14.02 0.33 -19.17
CA GLU A 61 -12.90 -0.42 -18.60
C GLU A 61 -12.59 0.07 -17.18
N TRP A 62 -12.78 1.37 -16.91
CA TRP A 62 -12.74 1.90 -15.54
C TRP A 62 -13.84 1.31 -14.65
N ASP A 63 -15.09 1.26 -15.13
CA ASP A 63 -16.19 0.67 -14.37
C ASP A 63 -15.99 -0.82 -14.10
N LYS A 64 -15.46 -1.57 -15.07
CA LYS A 64 -15.07 -2.98 -14.87
C LYS A 64 -13.97 -3.10 -13.83
N PHE A 65 -12.92 -2.27 -13.93
CA PHE A 65 -11.85 -2.25 -12.94
C PHE A 65 -12.37 -1.95 -11.54
N LEU A 66 -13.32 -1.03 -11.36
CA LEU A 66 -13.91 -0.73 -10.05
C LEU A 66 -14.82 -1.83 -9.51
N LYS A 67 -15.38 -2.69 -10.36
CA LYS A 67 -16.10 -3.89 -9.90
C LYS A 67 -15.12 -4.90 -9.26
N ASP A 68 -13.94 -5.04 -9.86
CA ASP A 68 -12.91 -5.95 -9.36
C ASP A 68 -12.16 -5.33 -8.16
N GLU A 69 -11.91 -4.02 -8.20
CA GLU A 69 -11.15 -3.25 -7.20
C GLU A 69 -11.95 -2.05 -6.65
N PRO A 70 -13.02 -2.28 -5.86
CA PRO A 70 -13.90 -1.21 -5.39
C PRO A 70 -13.18 -0.19 -4.48
N GLY A 71 -12.07 -0.59 -3.84
CA GLY A 71 -11.21 0.29 -3.04
C GLY A 71 -10.46 1.35 -3.86
N ALA A 72 -10.45 1.24 -5.20
CA ALA A 72 -9.74 2.14 -6.09
C ALA A 72 -10.57 3.33 -6.60
N SER A 73 -11.85 3.44 -6.20
CA SER A 73 -12.81 4.45 -6.68
C SER A 73 -12.32 5.90 -6.64
N ASN A 74 -11.49 6.24 -5.65
CA ASN A 74 -10.95 7.58 -5.46
C ASN A 74 -9.51 7.75 -5.96
N MET A 75 -8.98 6.82 -6.77
CA MET A 75 -7.59 6.87 -7.21
C MET A 75 -7.38 7.79 -8.42
N ASN A 76 -8.36 7.90 -9.30
CA ASN A 76 -8.30 8.76 -10.49
C ASN A 76 -8.33 10.26 -10.16
N THR A 77 -8.84 10.64 -8.99
CA THR A 77 -8.86 12.03 -8.50
C THR A 77 -7.55 12.46 -7.86
N LYS A 78 -6.57 11.56 -7.74
CA LYS A 78 -5.32 11.77 -7.00
C LYS A 78 -4.10 11.69 -7.91
N LYS A 79 -3.03 12.36 -7.48
CA LYS A 79 -1.69 12.17 -8.03
C LYS A 79 -0.92 11.11 -7.25
N TRP A 80 -0.08 10.36 -7.96
CA TRP A 80 0.70 9.23 -7.45
C TRP A 80 2.19 9.44 -7.72
N PRO A 81 2.81 10.42 -7.06
CA PRO A 81 4.17 10.84 -7.38
C PRO A 81 5.24 9.78 -7.17
N LEU A 82 4.99 8.86 -6.24
CA LEU A 82 5.94 7.81 -5.88
C LEU A 82 5.73 6.53 -6.67
N PHE A 83 4.83 6.49 -7.66
CA PHE A 83 4.51 5.23 -8.34
C PHE A 83 5.72 4.60 -9.04
N ALA A 84 6.58 5.42 -9.66
CA ALA A 84 7.82 4.95 -10.26
C ALA A 84 8.77 4.34 -9.20
N ASP A 85 9.00 5.05 -8.10
CA ASP A 85 9.89 4.61 -7.01
C ASP A 85 9.35 3.36 -6.30
N TRP A 86 8.02 3.26 -6.16
CA TRP A 86 7.35 2.09 -5.60
C TRP A 86 7.60 0.82 -6.40
N LYS A 87 7.92 0.92 -7.71
CA LYS A 87 8.32 -0.25 -8.48
C LYS A 87 9.63 -0.85 -7.98
N GLU A 88 10.60 -0.03 -7.58
CA GLU A 88 11.86 -0.52 -7.01
C GLU A 88 11.62 -1.14 -5.62
N ILE A 89 10.75 -0.53 -4.82
CA ILE A 89 10.49 -0.95 -3.43
C ILE A 89 9.59 -2.20 -3.36
N PHE A 90 8.57 -2.28 -4.21
CA PHE A 90 7.52 -3.30 -4.15
C PHE A 90 7.43 -4.20 -5.40
N GLY A 91 8.11 -3.85 -6.49
CA GLY A 91 7.97 -4.56 -7.77
C GLY A 91 8.69 -5.90 -7.86
N ASN A 92 9.73 -6.12 -7.05
CA ASN A 92 10.48 -7.39 -7.04
C ASN A 92 9.76 -8.55 -6.33
N ASP A 93 8.70 -8.27 -5.55
CA ASP A 93 8.04 -9.25 -4.69
C ASP A 93 6.74 -9.82 -5.30
N ARG A 94 6.49 -9.63 -6.61
CA ARG A 94 5.35 -10.26 -7.30
C ARG A 94 5.64 -11.73 -7.61
N ALA A 95 5.84 -12.54 -6.57
CA ALA A 95 5.51 -13.96 -6.63
C ALA A 95 3.98 -14.05 -6.74
N THR A 96 3.49 -14.30 -7.95
CA THR A 96 2.07 -14.50 -8.22
C THR A 96 1.63 -15.80 -7.56
N GLY A 97 1.00 -15.72 -6.39
CA GLY A 97 0.37 -16.86 -5.74
C GLY A 97 -0.49 -16.40 -4.59
N GLU A 98 -1.68 -16.95 -4.45
CA GLU A 98 -2.69 -16.72 -3.38
C GLU A 98 -2.19 -17.06 -1.95
N HIS A 99 -0.88 -17.11 -1.75
CA HIS A 99 -0.21 -17.41 -0.49
C HIS A 99 1.15 -16.71 -0.33
N ALA A 100 1.34 -15.56 -0.99
CA ALA A 100 2.52 -14.74 -0.75
C ALA A 100 2.42 -14.07 0.62
N GLU A 101 2.82 -14.78 1.68
CA GLU A 101 3.13 -14.18 2.97
C GLU A 101 4.25 -13.16 2.76
N GLY A 102 3.88 -11.88 2.80
CA GLY A 102 4.87 -10.82 2.74
C GLY A 102 5.71 -10.83 4.02
N PRO A 103 6.86 -10.15 4.06
CA PRO A 103 7.62 -9.97 5.29
C PRO A 103 6.80 -9.31 6.43
N LEU A 104 5.63 -8.72 6.12
CA LEU A 104 4.68 -8.22 7.10
C LEU A 104 3.82 -9.32 7.74
N ASP A 105 3.47 -10.37 6.99
CA ASP A 105 2.75 -11.54 7.53
C ASP A 105 3.69 -12.34 8.44
N ALA A 106 4.96 -12.50 8.04
CA ALA A 106 5.99 -13.06 8.90
C ALA A 106 6.19 -12.26 10.20
N VAL A 107 6.18 -10.92 10.14
CA VAL A 107 6.27 -10.08 11.35
C VAL A 107 4.99 -10.15 12.19
N GLU A 108 3.83 -10.21 11.55
CA GLU A 108 2.54 -10.35 12.24
C GLU A 108 2.44 -11.72 12.95
N ASP A 109 2.98 -12.79 12.37
CA ASP A 109 3.04 -14.13 12.97
C ASP A 109 4.10 -14.25 14.06
N ILE A 110 5.24 -13.57 13.92
CA ILE A 110 6.23 -13.45 15.00
C ILE A 110 5.62 -12.69 16.19
N LEU A 111 4.81 -11.65 15.94
CA LEU A 111 4.13 -10.90 17.00
C LEU A 111 2.99 -11.71 17.63
N LYS A 112 2.19 -12.43 16.84
CA LYS A 112 1.13 -13.30 17.34
C LYS A 112 1.68 -14.47 18.18
N SER A 113 2.77 -15.11 17.74
CA SER A 113 3.40 -16.20 18.49
C SER A 113 4.04 -15.75 19.82
N ARG A 114 4.51 -14.50 19.89
CA ARG A 114 4.99 -13.91 21.16
C ARG A 114 3.87 -13.60 22.15
N ILE A 115 2.69 -13.23 21.67
CA ILE A 115 1.53 -12.91 22.51
C ILE A 115 0.87 -14.18 23.04
N SER A 116 0.79 -15.24 22.24
CA SER A 116 0.22 -16.53 22.68
C SER A 116 1.09 -17.25 23.72
N GLY A 117 2.43 -17.07 23.69
CA GLY A 117 3.35 -17.62 24.69
C GLY A 117 3.34 -16.91 26.05
N LEU A 118 2.73 -15.72 26.15
CA LEU A 118 2.61 -14.96 27.40
C LEU A 118 1.28 -15.20 28.14
N SER A 119 0.33 -15.92 27.53
CA SER A 119 -0.98 -16.19 28.12
C SER A 119 -1.05 -17.50 28.92
N THR A 120 0.08 -18.15 29.19
CA THR A 120 0.15 -19.43 29.94
C THR A 120 0.98 -19.37 31.22
N LEU A 121 1.10 -18.19 31.84
CA LEU A 121 1.58 -18.04 33.23
C LEU A 121 0.59 -17.23 34.05
#